data_AF-N9VQS3-F1
#
_entry.id   AF-N9VQS3-F1
#
_cell.length_a   1.000
_cell.length_b   1.000
_cell.length_c   1.000
_cell.angle_alpha   90.00
_cell.angle_beta   90.00
_cell.angle_gamma   90.00
#
_symmetry.space_group_name_H-M   'P 1'
#
loop_
_entity.id
_entity.type
_entity.pdbx_description
1 polymer ?
#
loop_
_entity_poly.entity_id
_entity_poly.type
_entity_poly.pdbx_seq_one_letter_code
_entity_poly.pdbx_strand_id
1 'polypeptide(L)' 'MMDAILIGLGLLLLFEGLGPLLMPRLWQQVLSQLAQQPPESLRRIGGCLAVSGAVILWMTL' A
#
# COMPACT_ATOMS: atom_id res chain seq x y z
N MET A 1 -18.25 10.51 11.55
CA MET A 1 -16.79 10.56 11.83
C MET A 1 -16.20 9.15 11.89
N MET A 2 -16.75 8.27 12.74
CA MET A 2 -16.33 6.86 12.81
C MET A 2 -16.59 6.09 11.50
N ASP A 3 -17.66 6.42 10.79
CA ASP A 3 -18.04 5.80 9.51
C ASP A 3 -17.00 6.02 8.41
N ALA A 4 -16.43 7.24 8.31
CA ALA A 4 -15.41 7.56 7.31
C ALA A 4 -14.11 6.80 7.57
N ILE A 5 -13.72 6.63 8.84
CA ILE A 5 -12.53 5.85 9.22
C ILE A 5 -12.76 4.36 8.91
N LEU A 6 -13.93 3.82 9.23
CA LEU A 6 -14.29 2.43 8.92
C LEU A 6 -14.36 2.16 7.42
N ILE A 7 -14.88 3.11 6.64
CA ILE A 7 -14.90 3.03 5.17
C ILE A 7 -13.47 3.07 4.62
N GLY A 8 -12.63 3.97 5.12
CA GLY A 8 -11.21 4.05 4.72
C GLY A 8 -10.43 2.77 5.04
N LEU A 9 -10.63 2.21 6.23
CA LEU A 9 -10.04 0.92 6.62
C LEU A 9 -10.58 -0.24 5.77
N GLY A 10 -11.89 -0.25 5.49
CA GLY A 10 -12.52 -1.27 4.65
C GLY A 10 -11.94 -1.27 3.24
N LEU A 11 -11.76 -0.08 2.64
CA LEU A 11 -11.12 0.06 1.33
C LEU A 11 -9.65 -0.36 1.37
N LEU A 12 -8.88 0.06 2.38
CA LEU A 12 -7.48 -0.35 2.55
C LEU A 12 -7.34 -1.88 2.58
N LEU A 13 -8.16 -2.56 3.41
CA LEU A 13 -8.18 -4.01 3.52
C LEU A 13 -8.64 -4.70 2.25
N LEU A 14 -9.62 -4.13 1.54
CA LEU A 14 -10.11 -4.67 0.29
C LEU A 14 -9.02 -4.60 -0.78
N PHE A 15 -8.33 -3.47 -0.94
CA PHE A 15 -7.23 -3.35 -1.89
C PHE A 15 -6.03 -4.24 -1.54
N GLU A 16 -5.64 -4.29 -0.26
CA GLU A 16 -4.54 -5.14 0.20
C GLU A 16 -4.86 -6.64 0.05
N GLY A 17 -6.12 -7.04 0.28
CA GLY A 17 -6.58 -8.41 0.14
C GLY A 17 -6.84 -8.84 -1.31
N LEU A 18 -7.16 -7.91 -2.22
CA LEU A 18 -7.44 -8.21 -3.63
C LEU A 18 -6.21 -8.73 -4.37
N GLY A 19 -5.01 -8.19 -4.10
CA GLY A 19 -3.76 -8.65 -4.69
C GLY A 19 -3.51 -10.16 -4.55
N PRO A 20 -3.45 -10.70 -3.32
CA PRO A 20 -3.28 -12.14 -3.09
C PRO A 20 -4.49 -12.97 -3.51
N LEU A 21 -5.72 -12.43 -3.44
CA LEU A 21 -6.94 -13.17 -3.78
C LEU A 21 -7.11 -13.38 -5.30
N LEU A 22 -6.85 -12.35 -6.11
CA LEU A 22 -7.04 -12.41 -7.57
C LEU A 22 -5.87 -13.10 -8.28
N MET A 23 -4.63 -12.81 -7.86
CA MET A 23 -3.43 -13.27 -8.56
C MET A 23 -2.31 -13.66 -7.58
N PRO A 24 -2.45 -14.76 -6.83
CA PRO A 24 -1.52 -15.13 -5.76
C PRO A 24 -0.08 -15.35 -6.27
N ARG A 25 0.10 -15.96 -7.45
CA ARG A 25 1.43 -16.23 -8.02
C ARG A 25 2.15 -14.97 -8.46
N LEU A 26 1.45 -14.06 -9.15
CA LEU A 26 2.02 -12.78 -9.59
C LEU A 26 2.36 -11.91 -8.38
N TRP A 27 1.47 -11.86 -7.40
CA TRP A 27 1.68 -11.12 -6.15
C TRP A 27 2.92 -11.60 -5.40
N GLN A 28 3.10 -12.92 -5.24
CA GLN A 28 4.29 -13.50 -4.64
C GLN A 28 5.57 -13.18 -5.43
N GLN A 29 5.51 -13.18 -6.77
CA GLN A 29 6.65 -12.80 -7.60
C GLN A 29 7.03 -11.32 -7.41
N VAL A 30 6.05 -10.42 -7.37
CA VAL A 30 6.29 -8.99 -7.11
C VAL A 30 6.90 -8.77 -5.73
N LEU A 31 6.33 -9.40 -4.69
CA LEU A 31 6.87 -9.29 -3.33
C LEU A 31 8.29 -9.84 -3.20
N SER A 32 8.59 -10.97 -3.84
CA SER A 32 9.94 -11.55 -3.80
C SER A 32 10.96 -10.68 -4.53
N GLN A 33 10.59 -10.06 -5.66
CA GLN A 33 11.44 -9.09 -6.35
C GLN A 33 11.70 -7.86 -5.49
N LEU A 34 10.66 -7.34 -4.81
CA LEU A 34 10.80 -6.21 -3.88
C LEU A 34 11.68 -6.57 -2.68
N ALA A 35 11.56 -7.78 -2.14
CA ALA A 35 12.37 -8.27 -1.03
C ALA A 35 13.84 -8.46 -1.40
N GLN A 36 14.15 -8.69 -2.68
CA GLN A 36 15.53 -8.79 -3.19
C GLN A 36 16.17 -7.42 -3.47
N GLN A 37 15.39 -6.33 -3.48
CA GLN A 37 15.94 -4.98 -3.67
C GLN A 37 16.78 -4.55 -2.47
N PRO A 38 17.82 -3.73 -2.68
CA PRO A 38 18.59 -3.18 -1.57
C PRO A 38 17.70 -2.33 -0.65
N PRO A 39 17.95 -2.35 0.67
CA PRO A 39 17.08 -1.71 1.66
C PRO A 39 16.91 -0.20 1.44
N GLU A 40 17.89 0.47 0.83
CA GLU A 40 17.77 1.87 0.44
C GLU A 40 16.70 2.11 -0.63
N SER A 41 16.60 1.23 -1.63
CA SER A 41 15.59 1.34 -2.69
C SER A 41 14.21 1.08 -2.11
N LEU A 42 14.07 0.08 -1.25
CA LEU A 42 12.81 -0.22 -0.57
C LEU A 42 12.35 0.95 0.31
N ARG A 43 13.27 1.60 1.03
CA ARG A 43 12.99 2.82 1.81
C ARG A 43 12.57 4.00 0.93
N ARG A 44 13.14 4.16 -0.26
CA ARG A 44 12.73 5.21 -1.21
C ARG A 44 11.34 4.95 -1.76
N ILE A 45 11.03 3.72 -2.14
CA ILE A 45 9.70 3.32 -2.63
C ILE A 45 8.65 3.55 -1.53
N GLY A 46 8.88 3.01 -0.34
CA GLY A 46 7.99 3.20 0.80
C GLY A 46 7.88 4.67 1.22
N GLY A 47 8.99 5.42 1.17
CA GLY A 47 9.01 6.85 1.45
C GLY A 47 8.19 7.67 0.46
N CYS A 48 8.33 7.43 -0.85
CA CYS A 48 7.53 8.11 -1.86
C CYS A 48 6.02 7.81 -1.70
N LEU A 49 5.66 6.56 -1.41
CA LEU A 49 4.27 6.16 -1.12
C LEU A 49 3.73 6.86 0.13
N ALA A 50 4.48 6.85 1.23
CA ALA A 50 4.09 7.49 2.48
C ALA A 50 3.96 9.02 2.33
N VAL A 51 4.90 9.68 1.66
CA VAL A 51 4.86 11.12 1.40
C VAL A 51 3.67 11.47 0.51
N SER A 52 3.41 10.70 -0.55
CA SER A 52 2.27 10.93 -1.43
C SER A 52 0.94 10.80 -0.67
N GLY A 53 0.81 9.75 0.16
CA GLY A 53 -0.35 9.57 1.03
C GLY A 53 -0.52 10.71 2.04
N ALA A 54 0.57 11.17 2.66
CA ALA A 54 0.56 12.30 3.58
C ALA A 54 0.13 13.60 2.89
N VAL A 55 0.57 13.85 1.66
CA VAL A 55 0.17 15.03 0.87
C VAL A 55 -1.32 14.98 0.53
N ILE A 56 -1.84 13.83 0.09
CA ILE A 56 -3.28 13.67 -0.21
C ILE A 56 -4.13 13.90 1.04
N LEU A 57 -3.72 13.30 2.16
CA LEU A 57 -4.39 13.51 3.45
C LEU A 57 -4.36 14.98 3.85
N TRP A 58 -3.20 15.64 3.75
CA TRP A 58 -3.07 17.06 4.06
C TRP A 58 -3.94 17.96 3.18
N MET A 59 -4.12 17.62 1.90
CA MET A 59 -5.00 18.38 1.00
C MET A 59 -6.49 18.15 1.28
N THR A 60 -6.85 16.99 1.83
CA THR A 60 -8.25 16.57 2.01
C THR A 60 -8.79 16.90 3.41
N LEU A 61 -7.90 16.96 4.41
CA LEU A 61 -8.21 17.26 5.81
C LEU A 61 -8.27 18.78 6.06
#